data_AF-A0A0F9HMD0-F1
#
_entry.id   AF-A0A0F9HMD0-F1
#
_cell.length_a   1.000
_cell.length_b   1.000
_cell.length_c   1.000
_cell.angle_alpha   90.00
_cell.angle_beta   90.00
_cell.angle_gamma   90.00
#
_symmetry.space_group_name_H-M   'P 1'
#
loop_
_entity.id
_entity.type
_entity.pdbx_description
1 polymer ?
#
loop_
_entity_poly.entity_id
_entity_poly.type
_entity_poly.pdbx_seq_one_letter_code
_entity_poly.pdbx_strand_id
1 'polypeptide(L)'
;MDQKSTPKNYRYLDGSGNEYKFNNKFIEYIPIKPFYSSSGVYDGGDHIKKDIKEFQFNQLSSILNTAMENKKIHITDRVKRSGIIIIQDKNKQKTCILNPNSKEVQNIEKMLHEIISNC
;
A
#
# COMPACT_ATOMS: atom_id res chain seq x y z
N MET A 1 -28.88 6.57 9.37
CA MET A 1 -28.43 5.21 9.71
C MET A 1 -26.93 5.18 9.60
N ASP A 2 -26.26 5.39 10.73
CA ASP A 2 -24.80 5.49 10.82
C ASP A 2 -24.17 4.15 10.47
N GLN A 3 -23.64 4.04 9.25
CA GLN A 3 -22.70 2.99 8.93
C GLN A 3 -21.46 3.26 9.79
N LYS A 4 -21.40 2.65 10.98
CA LYS A 4 -20.13 2.44 11.68
C LYS A 4 -19.24 1.61 10.75
N SER A 5 -18.51 2.29 9.88
CA SER A 5 -17.49 1.71 9.03
C SER A 5 -16.52 0.99 9.97
N THR A 6 -16.45 -0.32 9.85
CA THR A 6 -15.41 -1.08 10.52
C THR A 6 -14.04 -0.53 10.10
N PRO A 7 -13.03 -0.58 11.00
CA PRO A 7 -11.69 -0.14 10.65
C PRO A 7 -11.19 -1.04 9.51
N LYS A 8 -11.13 -0.47 8.31
CA LYS A 8 -10.52 -1.10 7.15
C LYS A 8 -9.02 -1.06 7.33
N ASN A 9 -8.39 -2.22 7.28
CA ASN A 9 -6.94 -2.32 7.25
C ASN A 9 -6.50 -2.41 5.80
N TYR A 10 -5.52 -1.58 5.46
CA TYR A 10 -4.93 -1.52 4.14
C TYR A 10 -3.50 -2.02 4.21
N ARG A 11 -3.11 -2.81 3.21
CA ARG A 11 -1.71 -3.17 2.98
C ARG A 11 -1.39 -2.90 1.52
N TYR A 12 -0.20 -2.39 1.29
CA TYR A 12 0.36 -2.18 -0.03
C TYR A 12 1.76 -2.78 -0.08
N LEU A 13 2.06 -3.56 -1.12
CA LEU A 13 3.43 -3.99 -1.40
C LEU A 13 3.91 -3.27 -2.65
N ASP A 14 5.07 -2.63 -2.56
CA ASP A 14 5.67 -1.96 -3.70
C ASP A 14 6.39 -2.96 -4.64
N GLY A 15 6.91 -2.40 -5.72
CA GLY A 15 7.67 -3.13 -6.73
C GLY A 15 8.94 -3.84 -6.24
N SER A 16 9.50 -3.39 -5.11
CA SER A 16 10.71 -3.91 -4.47
C SER A 16 10.40 -4.92 -3.37
N GLY A 17 9.14 -5.03 -2.96
CA GLY A 17 8.67 -5.91 -1.90
C GLY A 17 8.64 -5.25 -0.52
N ASN A 18 8.80 -3.93 -0.42
CA ASN A 18 8.54 -3.24 0.83
C ASN A 18 7.03 -3.20 1.08
N GLU A 19 6.65 -3.38 2.34
CA GLU A 19 5.26 -3.44 2.75
C GLU A 19 4.86 -2.18 3.53
N TYR A 20 3.71 -1.63 3.18
CA TYR A 20 3.09 -0.51 3.86
C TYR A 20 1.77 -1.00 4.46
N LYS A 21 1.61 -0.90 5.78
CA LYS A 21 0.36 -1.24 6.48
C LYS A 21 -0.23 0.03 7.08
N PHE A 22 -1.52 0.24 6.93
CA PHE A 22 -2.16 1.39 7.56
C PHE A 22 -3.63 1.17 7.86
N ASN A 23 -4.11 1.96 8.82
CA ASN A 23 -5.52 2.11 9.17
C ASN A 23 -5.77 3.58 9.53
N ASN A 24 -6.89 3.89 10.15
CA ASN A 24 -7.24 5.26 10.54
C ASN A 24 -6.44 5.83 11.72
N LYS A 25 -5.49 5.07 12.28
CA LYS A 25 -4.66 5.49 13.42
C LYS A 25 -3.20 5.63 13.05
N PHE A 26 -2.64 4.65 12.36
CA PHE A 26 -1.22 4.61 12.04
C PHE A 26 -0.95 4.16 10.61
N ILE A 27 0.26 4.49 10.16
CA ILE A 27 0.94 3.91 9.01
C ILE A 27 2.25 3.29 9.47
N GLU A 28 2.57 2.14 8.90
CA GLU A 28 3.75 1.34 9.19
C GLU A 28 4.42 0.92 7.88
N TYR A 29 5.70 1.25 7.74
CA TYR A 29 6.57 0.84 6.67
C TYR A 29 7.47 -0.29 7.14
N ILE A 30 7.38 -1.42 6.46
CA ILE A 30 8.13 -2.64 6.72
C ILE A 30 9.01 -2.89 5.50
N PRO A 31 10.26 -2.38 5.50
CA PRO A 31 11.18 -2.57 4.40
C PRO A 31 11.56 -4.04 4.26
N ILE A 32 11.75 -4.49 3.03
CA ILE A 32 12.37 -5.79 2.80
C ILE A 32 13.87 -5.66 3.14
N LYS A 33 14.38 -6.62 3.91
CA LYS A 33 15.82 -6.69 4.24
C LYS A 33 16.58 -7.47 3.17
N PRO A 34 17.89 -7.21 2.98
CA PRO A 34 18.69 -7.86 1.93
C PRO A 34 18.56 -9.37 1.91
N PHE A 35 18.56 -10.00 3.10
CA PHE A 35 18.39 -11.45 3.29
C PHE A 35 17.10 -12.00 2.68
N TYR A 36 16.04 -11.21 2.63
CA TYR A 36 14.74 -11.57 2.07
C TYR A 36 14.50 -10.97 0.68
N SER A 37 15.42 -10.16 0.16
CA SER A 37 15.31 -9.53 -1.16
C SER A 37 15.68 -10.51 -2.27
N SER A 38 14.98 -10.48 -3.40
CA SER A 38 15.28 -11.35 -4.55
C SER A 38 16.66 -11.10 -5.17
N SER A 39 17.28 -9.94 -4.90
CA SER A 39 18.64 -9.62 -5.34
C SER A 39 19.73 -9.97 -4.31
N GLY A 40 19.35 -10.30 -3.07
CA GLY A 40 20.28 -10.53 -1.95
C GLY A 40 21.01 -9.29 -1.44
N VAL A 41 20.83 -8.13 -2.08
CA VAL A 41 21.60 -6.90 -1.80
C VAL A 41 20.73 -5.65 -1.56
N TYR A 42 19.43 -5.72 -1.86
CA TYR A 42 18.54 -4.56 -1.69
C TYR A 42 18.12 -4.42 -0.23
N ASP A 43 18.40 -3.25 0.36
CA ASP A 43 17.88 -2.84 1.67
C ASP A 43 16.81 -1.77 1.46
N GLY A 44 15.58 -2.07 1.89
CA GLY A 44 14.47 -1.11 1.86
C GLY A 44 14.61 0.03 2.89
N GLY A 45 15.66 0.03 3.71
CA GLY A 45 15.89 1.03 4.74
C GLY A 45 15.35 0.60 6.10
N ASP A 46 15.00 1.56 6.94
CA ASP A 46 14.56 1.30 8.31
C ASP A 46 13.05 1.17 8.44
N HIS A 47 12.62 0.35 9.40
CA HIS A 47 11.21 0.23 9.76
C HIS A 47 10.72 1.55 10.34
N ILE A 48 9.54 1.99 9.90
CA ILE A 48 8.92 3.23 10.36
C ILE A 48 7.50 2.93 10.79
N LYS A 49 7.08 3.44 11.95
CA LYS A 49 5.68 3.41 12.37
C LYS A 49 5.32 4.74 13.00
N LYS A 50 4.26 5.38 12.51
CA LYS A 50 3.80 6.66 13.05
C LYS A 50 2.29 6.85 12.88
N ASP A 51 1.76 7.81 13.62
CA ASP A 51 0.37 8.19 13.50
C ASP A 51 0.09 8.82 12.13
N ILE A 52 -1.06 8.49 11.56
CA ILE A 52 -1.53 9.05 10.28
C ILE A 52 -2.65 10.04 10.57
N LYS A 53 -2.59 11.22 9.93
CA LYS A 53 -3.66 12.21 10.06
C LYS A 53 -4.89 11.74 9.28
N GLU A 54 -6.08 12.10 9.76
CA GLU A 54 -7.35 11.69 9.14
C GLU A 54 -7.42 12.06 7.65
N PHE A 55 -6.96 13.25 7.26
CA PHE A 55 -6.94 13.65 5.84
C PHE A 55 -6.00 12.77 5.00
N GLN A 56 -4.84 12.38 5.53
CA GLN A 56 -3.88 11.51 4.84
C GLN A 56 -4.48 10.11 4.66
N PHE A 57 -5.13 9.59 5.70
CA PHE A 57 -5.84 8.32 5.63
C PHE A 57 -6.96 8.35 4.58
N ASN A 58 -7.78 9.39 4.57
CA ASN A 58 -8.89 9.53 3.63
C ASN A 58 -8.38 9.63 2.18
N GLN A 59 -7.33 10.42 1.93
CA GLN A 59 -6.73 10.52 0.60
C GLN A 59 -6.12 9.19 0.14
N LEU A 60 -5.30 8.55 0.99
CA LEU A 60 -4.64 7.30 0.64
C LEU A 60 -5.62 6.15 0.43
N SER A 61 -6.63 6.02 1.31
CA SER A 61 -7.68 5.02 1.15
C SER A 61 -8.51 5.25 -0.12
N SER A 62 -8.81 6.51 -0.46
CA SER A 62 -9.49 6.84 -1.72
C SER A 62 -8.67 6.41 -2.93
N ILE A 63 -7.36 6.72 -2.98
CA ILE A 63 -6.49 6.32 -4.10
C ILE A 63 -6.46 4.79 -4.26
N LEU A 64 -6.31 4.04 -3.16
CA LEU A 64 -6.30 2.58 -3.21
C LEU A 64 -7.64 2.00 -3.66
N ASN A 65 -8.76 2.53 -3.17
CA ASN A 65 -10.09 2.06 -3.57
C ASN A 65 -10.32 2.34 -5.06
N THR A 66 -9.92 3.51 -5.57
CA THR A 66 -10.00 3.83 -7.01
C THR A 66 -9.14 2.89 -7.86
N ALA A 67 -7.91 2.60 -7.42
CA ALA A 67 -7.05 1.63 -8.12
C ALA A 67 -7.63 0.20 -8.10
N MET A 68 -8.30 -0.19 -7.02
CA MET A 68 -9.03 -1.46 -6.89
C MET A 68 -10.26 -1.55 -7.79
N GLU A 69 -10.88 -0.42 -8.16
CA GLU A 69 -12.03 -0.39 -9.06
C GLU A 69 -11.61 -0.35 -10.54
N ASN A 70 -10.43 0.19 -10.83
CA ASN A 70 -9.90 0.26 -12.18
C ASN A 70 -9.35 -1.09 -12.67
N LYS A 71 -10.24 -1.95 -13.19
CA LYS A 71 -9.85 -3.28 -13.70
C LYS A 71 -8.86 -3.26 -14.86
N LYS A 72 -8.70 -2.14 -15.58
CA LYS A 72 -7.78 -2.03 -16.72
C LYS A 72 -6.31 -2.06 -16.32
N ILE A 73 -6.01 -1.68 -15.08
CA ILE A 73 -4.65 -1.69 -14.54
C ILE A 73 -4.36 -2.94 -13.73
N HIS A 74 -5.30 -3.89 -13.64
CA HIS A 74 -5.09 -5.14 -12.93
C HIS A 74 -4.35 -6.14 -13.82
N ILE A 75 -3.43 -6.87 -13.23
CA ILE A 75 -2.72 -7.97 -13.87
C ILE A 75 -2.94 -9.26 -13.08
N THR A 76 -2.88 -10.40 -13.76
CA THR A 76 -3.02 -11.72 -13.14
C THR A 76 -1.72 -12.18 -12.50
N ASP A 77 -0.61 -11.98 -13.21
CA ASP A 77 0.70 -12.47 -12.81
C ASP A 77 1.55 -11.35 -12.25
N ARG A 78 2.16 -11.62 -11.10
CA ARG A 78 3.07 -10.67 -10.47
C ARG A 78 4.32 -10.54 -11.35
N VAL A 79 4.58 -9.32 -11.80
CA VAL A 79 5.81 -8.96 -12.52
C VAL A 79 6.67 -8.04 -11.66
N LYS A 80 7.96 -7.91 -11.99
CA LYS A 80 8.82 -6.94 -11.31
C LYS A 80 8.19 -5.55 -11.38
N ARG A 81 8.31 -4.79 -10.30
CA ARG A 81 7.75 -3.43 -10.14
C ARG A 81 6.24 -3.36 -9.97
N SER A 82 5.49 -4.47 -10.00
CA SER A 82 4.05 -4.45 -9.77
C SER A 82 3.74 -4.09 -8.31
N GLY A 83 2.76 -3.21 -8.10
CA GLY A 83 2.20 -2.97 -6.77
C GLY A 83 1.13 -4.00 -6.41
N ILE A 84 0.98 -4.35 -5.14
CA ILE A 84 -0.11 -5.20 -4.65
C ILE A 84 -0.93 -4.43 -3.62
N ILE A 85 -2.24 -4.34 -3.84
CA ILE A 85 -3.17 -3.80 -2.84
C ILE A 85 -3.86 -4.95 -2.14
N ILE A 86 -3.90 -4.91 -0.80
CA ILE A 86 -4.69 -5.81 0.02
C ILE A 86 -5.57 -4.96 0.94
N ILE A 87 -6.89 -5.10 0.81
CA ILE A 87 -7.87 -4.44 1.68
C ILE A 87 -8.56 -5.50 2.51
N GLN A 88 -8.51 -5.35 3.84
CA GLN A 88 -9.19 -6.22 4.78
C GLN A 88 -10.29 -5.44 5.50
N ASP A 89 -11.53 -5.94 5.37
CA ASP A 89 -12.70 -5.40 6.05
C ASP A 89 -13.44 -6.55 6.75
N LYS A 90 -13.43 -6.53 8.09
CA LYS A 90 -13.94 -7.61 8.94
C LYS A 90 -13.32 -8.97 8.54
N ASN A 91 -14.10 -9.80 7.86
CA ASN A 91 -13.75 -11.16 7.42
C ASN A 91 -13.57 -11.25 5.90
N LYS A 92 -13.60 -10.13 5.16
CA LYS A 92 -13.38 -10.10 3.72
C LYS A 92 -12.02 -9.51 3.42
N GLN A 93 -11.21 -10.25 2.70
CA GLN A 93 -9.97 -9.76 2.13
C GLN A 93 -10.13 -9.64 0.61
N LYS A 94 -9.73 -8.50 0.06
CA LYS A 94 -9.60 -8.31 -1.39
C LYS A 94 -8.14 -8.02 -1.70
N THR A 95 -7.62 -8.69 -2.71
CA THR A 95 -6.26 -8.50 -3.20
C THR A 95 -6.31 -8.16 -4.68
N CYS A 96 -5.53 -7.17 -5.13
CA CYS A 96 -5.27 -6.94 -6.54
C CYS A 96 -3.78 -6.73 -6.79
N ILE A 97 -3.35 -7.09 -8.00
CA ILE A 97 -2.00 -6.81 -8.48
C ILE A 97 -2.14 -5.72 -9.55
N LEU A 98 -1.37 -4.65 -9.41
CA LEU A 98 -1.40 -3.50 -10.29
C LEU A 98 -0.27 -3.56 -11.32
N ASN A 99 -0.58 -3.13 -12.53
CA ASN A 99 0.38 -2.96 -13.61
C ASN A 99 1.43 -1.91 -13.18
N PRO A 100 2.74 -2.23 -13.23
CA PRO A 100 3.81 -1.31 -12.84
C PRO A 100 3.82 0.02 -13.62
N ASN A 101 3.30 0.03 -14.84
CA ASN A 101 3.29 1.21 -15.71
C ASN A 101 2.04 2.08 -15.53
N SER A 102 1.19 1.77 -14.56
CA SER A 102 -0.01 2.57 -14.26
C SER A 102 0.33 3.85 -13.50
N LYS A 103 -0.43 4.92 -13.79
CA LYS A 103 -0.29 6.19 -13.04
C LYS A 103 -0.70 6.01 -11.59
N GLU A 104 -1.59 5.06 -11.32
CA GLU A 104 -2.09 4.73 -10.01
C GLU A 104 -1.00 4.21 -9.08
N VAL A 105 -0.13 3.30 -9.55
CA VAL A 105 1.03 2.84 -8.77
C VAL A 105 1.93 4.03 -8.39
N GLN A 106 2.24 4.89 -9.35
CA GLN A 106 3.08 6.08 -9.11
C GLN A 106 2.44 7.03 -8.09
N ASN A 107 1.13 7.25 -8.18
CA ASN A 107 0.40 8.10 -7.24
C ASN A 107 0.35 7.50 -5.82
N ILE A 108 0.15 6.18 -5.71
CA ILE A 108 0.15 5.46 -4.43
C ILE A 108 1.53 5.58 -3.77
N GLU A 109 2.59 5.21 -4.49
CA GLU A 109 3.97 5.22 -3.98
C GLU A 109 4.41 6.63 -3.59
N LYS A 110 4.07 7.64 -4.40
CA LYS A 110 4.32 9.05 -4.07
C LYS A 110 3.64 9.46 -2.77
N MET A 111 2.35 9.16 -2.61
CA MET A 111 1.61 9.51 -1.39
C MET A 111 2.17 8.79 -0.15
N LEU A 112 2.48 7.50 -0.27
CA LEU A 112 3.09 6.73 0.82
C LEU A 112 4.44 7.34 1.23
N HIS A 113 5.27 7.69 0.25
CA HIS A 113 6.55 8.33 0.50
C HIS A 113 6.39 9.70 1.16
N GLU A 114 5.47 10.54 0.69
CA GLU A 114 5.17 11.85 1.31
C GLU A 114 4.70 11.69 2.76
N ILE A 115 3.86 10.69 3.04
CA ILE A 115 3.41 10.44 4.41
C ILE A 115 4.58 10.00 5.27
N ILE A 116 5.45 9.11 4.80
CA ILE A 116 6.54 8.52 5.59
C ILE A 116 7.72 9.47 5.77
N SER A 117 8.17 10.14 4.70
CA SER A 117 9.35 11.00 4.69
C SER A 117 9.13 12.38 5.30
N ASN A 118 7.90 12.90 5.35
CA ASN A 118 7.62 14.13 6.09
C ASN A 118 7.60 13.82 7.60
N CYS A 119 8.74 14.02 8.24
CA CYS A 119 8.91 14.11 9.68
C CYS A 119 9.19 15.58 10.05
#